data_AF-W4FPP1-F1
#
_entry.id   AF-W4FPP1-F1
#
_cell.length_a   1.000
_cell.length_b   1.000
_cell.length_c   1.000
_cell.angle_alpha   90.00
_cell.angle_beta   90.00
_cell.angle_gamma   90.00
#
_symmetry.space_group_name_H-M   'P 1'
#
loop_
_entity.id
_entity.type
_entity.pdbx_description
1 polymer ?
#
loop_
_entity_poly.entity_id
_entity_poly.type
_entity_poly.pdbx_seq_one_letter_code
_entity_poly.pdbx_strand_id
1 'polypeptide(L)' 'MTSNWVYDVKNLLTHDVRPVHASRLKFYAGRDLDVTSELLAHVAHNSEGFEVEAMVSARYPTTKVYELLIK' A
#
# COMPACT_ATOMS: atom_id res chain seq x y z
N MET A 1 1.42 -13.73 -13.80
CA MET A 1 0.49 -14.38 -12.85
C MET A 1 -0.29 -13.27 -12.16
N THR A 2 -1.56 -13.12 -12.46
CA THR A 2 -2.46 -12.18 -11.77
C THR A 2 -2.57 -12.64 -10.31
N SER A 3 -2.05 -11.84 -9.39
CA SER A 3 -2.16 -12.11 -7.96
C SER A 3 -3.65 -12.13 -7.60
N ASN A 4 -4.17 -13.28 -7.16
CA ASN A 4 -5.57 -13.46 -6.71
C ASN A 4 -5.93 -12.65 -5.44
N TRP A 5 -5.08 -11.70 -5.07
CA TRP A 5 -5.13 -10.94 -3.83
C TRP A 5 -5.18 -9.42 -4.06
N VAL A 6 -5.41 -8.97 -5.29
CA VAL A 6 -5.55 -7.55 -5.64
C VAL A 6 -6.98 -7.28 -6.09
N TYR A 7 -7.61 -6.28 -5.49
CA TYR A 7 -8.99 -5.87 -5.76
C TYR A 7 -9.00 -4.40 -6.17
N ASP A 8 -9.84 -4.05 -7.14
CA ASP A 8 -10.09 -2.65 -7.48
C ASP A 8 -11.08 -2.05 -6.49
N VAL A 9 -10.66 -1.01 -5.78
CA VAL A 9 -11.50 -0.25 -4.85
C VAL A 9 -11.76 1.14 -5.43
N LYS A 10 -13.04 1.51 -5.51
CA LYS A 10 -13.48 2.83 -5.99
C LYS A 10 -13.75 3.77 -4.83
N ASN A 11 -13.11 4.92 -4.83
CA ASN A 11 -13.48 6.03 -3.96
C ASN A 11 -14.77 6.67 -4.49
N LEU A 12 -15.82 6.74 -3.66
CA LEU A 12 -17.12 7.26 -4.10
C LEU A 12 -17.17 8.79 -4.20
N LEU A 13 -16.28 9.51 -3.51
CA LEU A 13 -16.22 10.98 -3.52
C LEU A 13 -15.38 11.48 -4.71
N THR A 14 -14.21 10.90 -4.93
CA THR A 14 -13.31 11.31 -6.02
C THR A 14 -13.51 10.53 -7.31
N HIS A 15 -14.29 9.43 -7.24
CA HIS A 15 -14.49 8.46 -8.33
C HIS A 15 -13.23 7.72 -8.80
N ASP A 16 -12.11 7.92 -8.12
CA ASP A 16 -10.84 7.28 -8.42
C ASP A 16 -10.89 5.78 -8.08
N VAL A 17 -10.25 4.96 -8.92
CA VAL A 17 -10.23 3.49 -8.79
C VAL A 17 -8.78 3.05 -8.65
N ARG A 18 -8.48 2.31 -7.59
CA ARG A 18 -7.11 1.86 -7.31
C ARG A 18 -7.06 0.37 -6.96
N PRO A 19 -6.02 -0.35 -7.42
CA PRO A 19 -5.77 -1.71 -7.00
C PRO A 19 -5.25 -1.72 -5.56
N VAL A 20 -5.86 -2.53 -4.69
CA VAL A 20 -5.44 -2.71 -3.30
C VAL A 20 -5.31 -4.19 -2.96
N HIS A 21 -4.39 -4.51 -2.06
CA HIS A 21 -4.23 -5.88 -1.58
C HIS A 21 -5.40 -6.31 -0.68
N ALA A 22 -5.77 -7.59 -0.72
CA ALA A 22 -6.89 -8.18 0.04
C ALA A 22 -6.80 -7.89 1.56
N SER A 23 -5.59 -7.80 2.11
CA SER A 23 -5.36 -7.47 3.53
C SER A 23 -5.83 -6.05 3.92
N ARG A 24 -6.02 -5.16 2.93
CA ARG A 24 -6.53 -3.79 3.14
C ARG A 24 -8.06 -3.73 3.14
N LEU A 25 -8.76 -4.74 2.63
CA LEU A 25 -10.23 -4.76 2.59
C LEU A 25 -10.88 -4.70 3.98
N LYS A 26 -10.20 -5.18 5.02
CA LYS A 26 -10.64 -5.06 6.42
C LYS A 26 -10.85 -3.61 6.87
N PHE A 27 -10.19 -2.66 6.23
CA PHE A 27 -10.32 -1.22 6.50
C PHE A 27 -11.44 -0.56 5.67
N TYR A 28 -12.09 -1.30 4.77
CA TYR A 28 -13.20 -0.80 3.94
C TYR A 28 -14.55 -1.43 4.28
N ALA A 29 -14.57 -2.60 4.94
CA ALA A 29 -15.76 -3.46 5.02
C ALA A 29 -16.40 -3.61 6.42
N GLY A 30 -16.13 -2.73 7.38
CA GLY A 30 -16.78 -2.81 8.71
C GLY A 30 -18.04 -1.95 8.81
N ARG A 31 -19.19 -2.55 9.15
CA ARG A 31 -20.40 -1.80 9.57
C ARG A 31 -20.19 -1.06 10.89
N ASP A 32 -19.27 -1.57 11.72
CA ASP A 32 -18.84 -1.00 13.00
C ASP A 32 -17.49 -0.29 12.88
N LEU A 33 -17.07 0.05 11.65
CA LEU A 33 -15.80 0.72 11.43
C LEU A 33 -15.93 2.17 11.89
N ASP A 34 -15.52 2.43 13.13
CA ASP A 34 -15.43 3.78 13.64
C ASP A 34 -14.41 4.54 12.80
N VAL A 35 -14.88 5.55 12.06
CA VAL A 35 -14.05 6.34 11.14
C VAL A 35 -13.24 7.32 11.95
N THR A 36 -12.21 6.80 12.61
CA THR A 36 -11.29 7.59 13.43
C THR A 36 -10.28 8.32 12.55
N SER A 37 -9.69 9.39 13.08
CA SER A 37 -8.59 10.13 12.45
C SER A 37 -7.42 9.21 12.07
N GLU A 38 -7.18 8.17 12.88
CA GLU A 38 -6.14 7.16 12.65
C GLU A 38 -6.47 6.27 11.46
N LEU A 39 -7.71 5.81 11.33
CA LEU A 39 -8.15 5.05 10.16
C LEU A 39 -8.08 5.91 8.89
N LEU A 40 -8.50 7.18 8.96
CA LEU A 40 -8.36 8.12 7.85
C LEU A 40 -6.90 8.32 7.45
N ALA A 41 -5.98 8.47 8.41
CA ALA A 41 -4.55 8.56 8.12
C ALA A 41 -4.00 7.27 7.49
N HIS A 42 -4.46 6.10 7.95
CA HIS A 42 -4.01 4.80 7.45
C HIS A 42 -4.56 4.47 6.05
N VAL A 43 -5.79 4.94 5.76
CA VAL A 43 -6.42 4.88 4.43
C VAL A 43 -5.84 5.94 3.50
N ALA A 44 -5.49 7.14 3.99
CA ALA A 44 -4.79 8.15 3.19
C ALA A 44 -3.40 7.66 2.75
N HIS A 45 -2.69 6.96 3.64
CA HIS A 45 -1.44 6.27 3.32
C HIS A 45 -1.64 4.86 2.71
N ASN A 46 -2.85 4.50 2.26
CA ASN A 46 -3.13 3.24 1.58
C ASN A 46 -2.64 3.28 0.13
N SER A 47 -1.32 3.18 -0.03
CA SER A 47 -0.54 3.15 -1.28
C SER A 47 0.23 4.44 -1.62
N GLU A 48 0.65 5.20 -0.61
CA GLU A 48 1.94 5.91 -0.70
C GLU A 48 3.07 4.98 -0.24
N GLY A 49 3.03 3.72 -0.67
CA GLY A 49 4.27 2.95 -0.73
C GLY A 49 5.07 3.58 -1.87
N PHE A 50 6.28 4.06 -1.60
CA PHE A 50 7.16 4.64 -2.62
C PHE A 50 7.03 3.86 -3.92
N GLU A 51 6.57 4.52 -4.98
CA GLU A 51 6.65 3.97 -6.32
C GLU A 51 8.14 3.81 -6.59
N VAL A 52 8.63 2.58 -6.44
CA VAL A 52 10.00 2.22 -6.77
C VAL A 52 10.08 2.25 -8.28
N GLU A 53 10.57 3.35 -8.84
CA GLU A 53 10.77 3.52 -10.28
C GLU A 53 11.79 2.49 -10.77
N ALA A 54 12.88 2.30 -10.00
CA ALA A 54 13.88 1.28 -10.27
C ALA A 54 14.70 0.91 -9.04
N MET A 55 15.18 -0.34 -8.99
CA MET A 55 16.26 -0.73 -8.10
C MET A 55 17.60 -0.35 -8.76
N VAL A 56 18.23 0.70 -8.26
CA VAL A 56 19.44 1.29 -8.86
C VAL A 56 20.69 0.50 -8.48
N SER A 57 20.76 0.02 -7.24
CA SER A 57 21.92 -0.70 -6.74
C SER A 57 21.57 -1.56 -5.53
N ALA A 58 22.34 -2.61 -5.33
CA ALA A 58 22.29 -3.43 -4.14
C ALA A 58 23.72 -3.61 -3.62
N ARG A 59 23.91 -3.48 -2.30
CA ARG A 59 25.19 -3.82 -1.66
C ARG A 59 24.95 -4.61 -0.39
N TYR A 60 25.94 -5.43 -0.06
CA TYR A 60 25.99 -6.16 1.19
C TYR A 60 27.22 -5.68 1.97
N PRO A 61 27.06 -4.66 2.83
CA PRO A 61 28.14 -4.14 3.64
C PRO A 61 28.53 -5.13 4.74
N THR A 62 29.66 -4.85 5.38
CA THR A 62 30.20 -5.61 6.51
C THR A 62 29.25 -5.68 7.71
N THR A 63 28.22 -4.83 7.74
CA THR A 63 27.12 -4.82 8.72
C THR A 63 26.18 -6.02 8.61
N LYS A 64 26.34 -6.89 7.58
CA LYS A 64 25.50 -8.07 7.32
C LYS A 64 24.02 -7.76 7.08
N VAL A 65 23.72 -6.54 6.64
CA VAL A 65 22.38 -6.11 6.25
C VAL A 65 22.38 -5.85 4.75
N TYR A 66 21.37 -6.33 4.03
CA TYR A 66 21.23 -5.97 2.62
C TYR A 66 20.77 -4.53 2.50
N GLU A 67 21.52 -3.71 1.75
CA GLU A 67 21.17 -2.34 1.45
C GLU A 67 20.77 -2.23 -0.02
N LEU A 68 19.61 -1.61 -0.28
CA LEU A 68 19.08 -1.38 -1.62
C LEU A 68 18.96 0.13 -1.86
N LEU A 69 19.48 0.58 -3.00
CA LEU A 69 19.24 1.93 -3.51
C LEU A 69 18.05 1.88 -4.47
N ILE A 70 17.03 2.66 -4.14
CA ILE A 70 15.75 2.73 -4.84
C ILE A 70 15.63 4.12 -5.47
N LYS A 71 15.13 4.21 -6.70
CA LYS A 71 14.76 5.45 -7.39
C LYS A 71 13.26 5.69 -7.26
#